data_AF-A0A926CWG8-F1
#
_entry.id   AF-A0A926CWG8-F1
#
_cell.length_a   1.000
_cell.length_b   1.000
_cell.length_c   1.000
_cell.angle_alpha   90.00
_cell.angle_beta   90.00
_cell.angle_gamma   90.00
#
_symmetry.space_group_name_H-M   'P 1'
#
loop_
_entity.id
_entity.type
_entity.pdbx_description
1 polymer ?
#
loop_
_entity_poly.entity_id
_entity_poly.type
_entity_poly.pdbx_seq_one_letter_code
_entity_poly.pdbx_strand_id
1 'polypeptide(L)'
;IKVHLEESCGADVIAHAIKVFYKIHLQKTDLRNGVLIYLAVKDKKFAIIADEGINNKVPANFWDDIKEDMQTAFSNGKFLEGLLHGIHQAGDQLKIHFPISGGDRNEISDDISYLNE
;
A
#
# COMPACT_ATOMS: atom_id res chain seq x y z
N ILE A 1 -0.10 2.01 7.14
CA ILE A 1 -0.17 1.30 5.84
C ILE A 1 -1.56 0.66 5.77
N LYS A 2 -2.25 0.72 4.63
CA LYS A 2 -3.59 0.14 4.47
C LYS A 2 -3.58 -0.94 3.40
N VAL A 3 -4.20 -2.08 3.69
CA VAL A 3 -4.50 -3.10 2.70
C VAL A 3 -5.95 -2.95 2.24
N HIS A 4 -6.15 -2.99 0.93
CA HIS A 4 -7.47 -2.93 0.31
C HIS A 4 -7.69 -4.12 -0.60
N LEU A 5 -8.80 -4.83 -0.37
CA LEU A 5 -9.20 -5.99 -1.16
C LEU A 5 -10.49 -5.70 -1.91
N GLU A 6 -10.47 -5.99 -3.21
CA GLU A 6 -11.67 -6.03 -4.06
C GLU A 6 -11.66 -7.32 -4.89
N GLU A 7 -12.84 -7.71 -5.40
CA GLU A 7 -12.93 -8.88 -6.28
C GLU A 7 -12.24 -8.62 -7.62
N SER A 8 -12.52 -7.48 -8.24
CA SER A 8 -12.03 -7.11 -9.56
C SER A 8 -11.84 -5.60 -9.64
N CYS A 9 -10.89 -5.18 -10.45
CA CYS A 9 -10.69 -3.81 -10.87
C CYS A 9 -10.91 -3.74 -12.39
N GLY A 10 -11.19 -2.54 -12.90
CA GLY A 10 -11.25 -2.34 -14.34
C GLY A 10 -9.92 -2.63 -15.07
N ALA A 11 -9.79 -2.13 -16.29
CA ALA A 11 -8.59 -2.37 -17.09
C ALA A 11 -7.30 -1.88 -16.40
N ASP A 12 -7.35 -0.68 -15.82
CA ASP A 12 -6.21 0.01 -15.20
C ASP A 12 -6.24 -0.08 -13.66
N VAL A 13 -5.40 -0.98 -13.13
CA VAL A 13 -5.26 -1.19 -11.67
C VAL A 13 -4.67 0.01 -10.96
N ILE A 14 -3.77 0.77 -11.60
CA ILE A 14 -3.09 1.91 -10.97
C ILE A 14 -4.08 3.06 -10.83
N ALA A 15 -4.77 3.41 -11.92
CA ALA A 15 -5.78 4.48 -11.88
C ALA A 15 -6.90 4.15 -10.89
N HIS A 16 -7.29 2.88 -10.78
CA HIS A 16 -8.28 2.45 -9.79
C HIS A 16 -7.76 2.53 -8.36
N ALA A 17 -6.55 2.00 -8.09
CA ALA A 17 -5.94 2.08 -6.76
C ALA A 17 -5.76 3.52 -6.28
N ILE A 18 -5.43 4.46 -7.18
CA ILE A 18 -5.38 5.90 -6.86
C ILE A 18 -6.76 6.41 -6.43
N LYS A 19 -7.84 6.05 -7.14
CA LYS A 19 -9.21 6.44 -6.72
C LYS A 19 -9.54 5.90 -5.33
N VAL A 20 -9.21 4.63 -5.07
CA VAL A 20 -9.40 3.99 -3.76
C VAL A 20 -8.61 4.74 -2.68
N PHE A 21 -7.35 5.08 -2.94
CA PHE A 21 -6.48 5.84 -2.04
C PHE A 21 -7.17 7.13 -1.56
N TYR A 22 -7.73 7.90 -2.50
CA TYR A 22 -8.45 9.13 -2.18
C TYR A 22 -9.79 8.88 -1.48
N LYS A 23 -10.54 7.84 -1.92
CA LYS A 23 -11.86 7.49 -1.40
C LYS A 23 -11.82 7.05 0.07
N ILE A 24 -10.75 6.36 0.48
CA ILE A 24 -10.55 5.96 1.88
C ILE A 24 -9.66 6.93 2.67
N HIS A 25 -9.40 8.11 2.10
CA HIS A 25 -8.77 9.26 2.75
C HIS A 25 -7.31 9.07 3.19
N LEU A 26 -6.52 8.23 2.52
CA LEU A 26 -5.11 8.02 2.92
C LEU A 26 -4.21 9.25 2.69
N GLN A 27 -4.63 10.19 1.84
CA GLN A 27 -3.98 11.49 1.64
C GLN A 27 -4.14 12.46 2.81
N LYS A 28 -4.97 12.11 3.81
CA LYS A 28 -5.27 12.99 4.94
C LYS A 28 -4.33 12.80 6.13
N THR A 29 -3.30 11.94 6.02
CA THR A 29 -2.31 11.85 7.09
C THR A 29 -1.50 13.13 7.20
N ASP A 30 -1.20 13.55 8.43
CA ASP A 30 -0.57 14.84 8.74
C ASP A 30 0.79 14.98 8.03
N LEU A 31 1.50 13.86 7.84
CA LEU A 31 2.83 13.81 7.23
C LEU A 31 2.84 13.33 5.77
N ARG A 32 1.66 13.15 5.15
CA ARG A 32 1.53 12.67 3.76
C ARG A 32 2.32 11.38 3.53
N ASN A 33 2.20 10.46 4.47
CA ASN A 33 2.92 9.19 4.55
C ASN A 33 1.99 7.96 4.41
N GLY A 34 0.77 8.18 3.91
CA GLY A 34 -0.18 7.11 3.61
C GLY A 34 0.34 6.17 2.53
N VAL A 35 0.20 4.86 2.74
CA VAL A 35 0.55 3.81 1.78
C VAL A 35 -0.63 2.85 1.66
N LEU A 36 -1.05 2.59 0.44
CA LEU A 36 -2.07 1.62 0.05
C LEU A 36 -1.44 0.45 -0.68
N ILE A 37 -1.71 -0.75 -0.19
CA ILE A 37 -1.51 -1.99 -0.93
C ILE A 37 -2.89 -2.44 -1.42
N TYR A 38 -3.12 -2.30 -2.72
CA TYR A 38 -4.38 -2.65 -3.37
C TYR A 38 -4.28 -4.01 -4.07
N LEU A 39 -5.30 -4.87 -3.89
CA LEU A 39 -5.37 -6.21 -4.49
C LEU A 39 -6.75 -6.44 -5.11
N ALA A 40 -6.78 -6.77 -6.41
CA ALA A 40 -7.95 -7.28 -7.12
C ALA A 40 -7.81 -8.79 -7.32
N VAL A 41 -8.48 -9.57 -6.48
CA VAL A 41 -8.18 -11.00 -6.27
C VAL A 41 -8.53 -11.86 -7.50
N LYS A 42 -9.69 -11.63 -8.14
CA LYS A 42 -10.09 -12.40 -9.34
C LYS A 42 -9.22 -12.05 -10.56
N ASP A 43 -8.80 -10.79 -10.67
CA ASP A 43 -7.97 -10.32 -11.78
C ASP A 43 -6.49 -10.64 -11.62
N LYS A 44 -6.07 -11.07 -10.43
CA LYS A 44 -4.65 -11.25 -10.07
C LYS A 44 -3.81 -10.00 -10.32
N LYS A 45 -4.41 -8.83 -10.09
CA LYS A 45 -3.76 -7.52 -10.22
C LYS A 45 -3.56 -6.90 -8.84
N PHE A 46 -2.48 -6.13 -8.70
CA PHE A 46 -2.20 -5.40 -7.48
C PHE A 46 -1.43 -4.12 -7.80
N ALA A 47 -1.46 -3.17 -6.87
CA ALA A 47 -0.71 -1.92 -6.96
C ALA A 47 -0.32 -1.45 -5.56
N ILE A 48 0.80 -0.72 -5.48
CA ILE A 48 1.24 -0.02 -4.28
C ILE A 48 1.18 1.46 -4.58
N ILE A 49 0.36 2.20 -3.83
CA ILE A 49 0.22 3.65 -3.96
C ILE A 49 0.70 4.27 -2.67
N ALA A 50 1.67 5.16 -2.77
CA ALA A 50 2.22 5.88 -1.63
C ALA A 50 2.07 7.38 -1.85
N ASP A 51 1.90 8.12 -0.78
CA ASP A 51 1.71 9.56 -0.81
C ASP A 51 3.04 10.32 -0.94
N GLU A 52 2.96 11.61 -1.26
CA GLU A 52 4.12 12.44 -1.63
C GLU A 52 5.19 12.52 -0.54
N GLY A 53 4.80 12.53 0.74
CA GLY A 53 5.73 12.68 1.85
C GLY A 53 6.73 11.53 1.93
N ILE A 54 6.27 10.28 1.73
CA ILE A 54 7.16 9.11 1.69
C ILE A 54 7.84 8.96 0.33
N ASN A 55 7.13 9.21 -0.78
CA ASN A 55 7.71 9.11 -2.13
C ASN A 55 8.92 10.04 -2.32
N ASN A 56 8.90 11.23 -1.70
CA ASN A 56 10.01 12.18 -1.79
C ASN A 56 11.22 11.79 -0.94
N LYS A 57 11.12 10.76 -0.08
CA LYS A 57 12.18 10.35 0.85
C LYS A 57 12.83 9.02 0.47
N VAL A 58 12.10 8.13 -0.21
CA VAL A 58 12.60 6.82 -0.63
C VAL A 58 13.32 6.89 -1.98
N PRO A 59 14.24 5.95 -2.28
CA PRO A 59 14.85 5.82 -3.61
C PRO A 59 13.82 5.60 -4.72
N ALA A 60 14.12 6.05 -5.94
CA ALA A 60 13.18 6.01 -7.07
C ALA A 60 12.66 4.61 -7.41
N ASN A 61 13.49 3.57 -7.23
CA ASN A 61 13.17 2.18 -7.53
C ASN A 61 12.54 1.42 -6.36
N PHE A 62 12.41 2.04 -5.18
CA PHE A 62 12.02 1.35 -3.95
C PHE A 62 10.69 0.59 -4.06
N TRP A 63 9.66 1.24 -4.61
CA TRP A 63 8.34 0.62 -4.77
C TRP A 63 8.30 -0.42 -5.87
N ASP A 64 9.13 -0.27 -6.91
CA ASP A 64 9.25 -1.23 -7.99
C ASP A 64 9.91 -2.53 -7.47
N ASP A 65 10.95 -2.41 -6.65
CA ASP A 65 11.61 -3.55 -6.01
C ASP A 65 10.62 -4.33 -5.11
N ILE A 66 9.88 -3.63 -4.25
CA ILE A 66 8.84 -4.27 -3.41
C ILE A 66 7.80 -4.98 -4.27
N LYS A 67 7.35 -4.32 -5.34
CA LYS A 67 6.35 -4.88 -6.24
C LYS A 67 6.88 -6.16 -6.91
N GLU A 68 8.14 -6.18 -7.35
CA GLU A 68 8.75 -7.37 -7.95
C GLU A 68 8.83 -8.54 -6.96
N ASP A 69 9.23 -8.29 -5.72
CA ASP A 69 9.28 -9.30 -4.66
C ASP A 69 7.89 -9.87 -4.35
N MET A 70 6.90 -8.99 -4.23
CA MET A 70 5.49 -9.39 -4.02
C MET A 70 4.96 -10.20 -5.19
N GLN A 71 5.22 -9.76 -6.43
CA GLN A 71 4.81 -10.46 -7.65
C GLN A 71 5.44 -11.86 -7.72
N THR A 72 6.72 -11.99 -7.36
CA THR A 72 7.41 -13.27 -7.29
C THR A 72 6.75 -14.18 -6.25
N ALA A 73 6.45 -13.69 -5.05
CA ALA A 73 5.73 -14.48 -4.06
C ALA A 73 4.33 -14.91 -4.54
N PHE A 74 3.57 -14.01 -5.15
CA PHE A 74 2.21 -14.27 -5.65
C PHE A 74 2.19 -15.31 -6.77
N SER A 75 3.13 -15.24 -7.70
CA SER A 75 3.27 -16.24 -8.77
C SER A 75 3.59 -17.65 -8.25
N ASN A 76 4.21 -17.75 -7.08
CA ASN A 76 4.47 -19.01 -6.39
C ASN A 76 3.33 -19.45 -5.45
N GLY A 77 2.18 -18.77 -5.48
CA GLY A 77 1.03 -19.05 -4.61
C GLY A 77 1.21 -18.60 -3.15
N LYS A 78 2.30 -17.89 -2.84
CA LYS A 78 2.67 -17.43 -1.51
C LYS A 78 2.10 -16.03 -1.23
N PHE A 79 0.78 -15.88 -1.34
CA PHE A 79 0.11 -14.58 -1.24
C PHE A 79 0.31 -13.89 0.11
N LEU A 80 0.13 -14.62 1.21
CA LEU A 80 0.31 -14.06 2.55
C LEU A 80 1.77 -13.63 2.78
N GLU A 81 2.74 -14.46 2.38
CA GLU A 81 4.16 -14.14 2.51
C GLU A 81 4.52 -12.88 1.71
N GLY A 82 4.07 -12.79 0.46
CA GLY A 82 4.29 -11.61 -0.37
C GLY A 82 3.68 -10.35 0.23
N LEU A 83 2.44 -10.44 0.71
CA LEU A 83 1.75 -9.29 1.32
C LEU A 83 2.46 -8.82 2.60
N LEU A 84 2.77 -9.75 3.52
CA LEU A 84 3.49 -9.42 4.75
C LEU A 84 4.85 -8.80 4.44
N HIS A 85 5.57 -9.36 3.46
CA HIS A 85 6.85 -8.83 3.04
C HIS A 85 6.75 -7.38 2.55
N GLY A 86 5.79 -7.08 1.67
CA GLY A 86 5.58 -5.70 1.21
C GLY A 86 5.20 -4.73 2.33
N ILE A 87 4.36 -5.15 3.29
CA ILE A 87 4.01 -4.36 4.47
C ILE A 87 5.24 -4.08 5.33
N HIS A 88 6.08 -5.09 5.57
CA HIS A 88 7.30 -4.94 6.36
C HIS A 88 8.30 -3.98 5.70
N GLN A 89 8.59 -4.17 4.41
CA GLN A 89 9.53 -3.29 3.69
C GLN A 89 9.06 -1.83 3.68
N ALA A 90 7.77 -1.59 3.41
CA ALA A 90 7.20 -0.24 3.48
C ALA A 90 7.26 0.33 4.91
N GLY A 91 6.97 -0.49 5.92
CA GLY A 91 7.01 -0.12 7.33
C GLY A 91 8.41 0.28 7.80
N ASP A 92 9.45 -0.42 7.35
CA ASP A 92 10.84 -0.12 7.71
C ASP A 92 11.27 1.25 7.17
N GLN A 93 10.92 1.60 5.93
CA GLN A 93 11.19 2.94 5.40
C GLN A 93 10.38 4.03 6.11
N LEU A 94 9.10 3.76 6.40
CA LEU A 94 8.29 4.69 7.19
C LEU A 94 8.92 4.97 8.55
N LYS A 95 9.42 3.95 9.24
CA LYS A 95 10.08 4.10 10.54
C LYS A 95 11.37 4.94 10.48
N ILE A 96 12.15 4.80 9.42
CA ILE A 96 13.38 5.58 9.20
C ILE A 96 13.05 7.05 8.95
N HIS A 97 12.07 7.31 8.09
CA HIS A 97 11.77 8.63 7.57
C HIS A 97 10.73 9.43 8.37
N PHE A 98 9.92 8.72 9.16
CA PHE A 98 8.83 9.24 9.99
C PHE A 98 8.88 8.53 11.36
N PRO A 99 9.93 8.77 12.17
CA PRO A 99 10.07 8.14 13.46
C PRO A 99 8.91 8.54 14.39
N ILE A 100 8.41 7.57 15.15
CA ILE A 100 7.33 7.76 16.13
C ILE A 100 7.76 8.81 17.14
N SER A 101 6.90 9.81 17.36
CA SER A 101 7.09 10.87 18.36
C SER A 101 6.05 10.75 19.48
N GLY A 102 6.25 11.44 20.61
CA GLY A 102 5.36 11.33 21.78
C GLY A 102 3.90 11.74 21.56
N GLY A 103 3.57 12.36 20.42
CA GLY A 103 2.20 12.72 20.02
C GLY A 103 1.66 11.91 18.83
N ASP A 104 2.36 10.85 18.43
CA ASP A 104 1.94 9.99 17.32
C ASP A 104 0.58 9.32 17.63
N ARG A 105 -0.30 9.31 16.63
CA ARG A 105 -1.64 8.74 16.73
C ARG A 105 -1.88 7.82 15.55
N ASN A 106 -2.73 6.82 15.74
CA ASN A 106 -3.15 6.00 14.62
C ASN A 106 -4.11 6.77 13.72
N GLU A 107 -3.61 7.30 12.60
CA GLU A 107 -4.38 8.07 11.62
C GLU A 107 -5.18 7.18 10.64
N ILE A 108 -4.78 5.92 10.47
CA ILE A 108 -5.35 4.98 9.49
C ILE A 108 -5.63 3.64 10.18
N SER A 109 -6.89 3.19 10.24
CA SER A 109 -7.21 1.88 10.85
C SER A 109 -6.44 0.73 10.21
N ASP A 110 -5.99 -0.21 11.04
CA ASP A 110 -5.24 -1.41 10.65
C ASP A 110 -6.12 -2.51 10.02
N ASP A 111 -7.44 -2.32 9.99
CA ASP A 111 -8.35 -3.30 9.39
C ASP A 111 -8.09 -3.44 7.89
N ILE A 112 -8.43 -4.60 7.33
CA ILE A 112 -8.50 -4.72 5.87
C ILE A 112 -9.69 -3.90 5.39
N SER A 113 -9.46 -3.01 4.42
CA SER A 113 -10.56 -2.27 3.78
C SER A 113 -11.14 -3.03 2.60
N TYR A 114 -12.45 -2.90 2.47
CA TYR A 114 -13.25 -3.41 1.36
C TYR A 114 -14.16 -2.26 0.92
N LEU A 115 -14.34 -2.08 -0.38
CA LEU A 115 -15.41 -1.25 -0.90
C LEU A 115 -16.54 -2.18 -1.33
N ASN A 116 -17.61 -2.20 -0.56
CA ASN A 116 -18.86 -2.78 -1.02
C ASN A 116 -19.46 -1.78 -2.01
N GLU A 117 -19.64 -2.18 -3.26
CA GLU A 117 -20.50 -1.46 -4.22
C GLU A 117 -21.97 -1.66 -3.89
#